data_AF-A0A7C0W4H1-F1
#
_entry.id   AF-A0A7C0W4H1-F1
#
_cell.length_a   1.000
_cell.length_b   1.000
_cell.length_c   1.000
_cell.angle_alpha   90.00
_cell.angle_beta   90.00
_cell.angle_gamma   90.00
#
_symmetry.space_group_name_H-M   'P 1'
#
loop_
_entity.id
_entity.type
_entity.pdbx_description
1 polymer ?
#
loop_
_entity_poly.entity_id
_entity_poly.type
_entity_poly.pdbx_seq_one_letter_code
_entity_poly.pdbx_strand_id
1 'polypeptide(L)' 'RFQVRIEGDRIQALVGGTPTDSLQLRGPPIKAVTLHDLAVIRRGPGWVATVIFDV' A
#
# COMPACT_ATOMS: atom_id res chain seq x y z
N ARG A 1 10.67 5.69 -3.63
CA ARG A 1 10.75 6.16 -2.22
C ARG A 1 9.36 6.63 -1.80
N PHE A 2 8.94 6.30 -0.58
CA PHE A 2 7.68 6.77 -0.01
C PHE A 2 7.97 7.77 1.10
N GLN A 3 7.21 8.85 1.18
CA GLN A 3 7.16 9.76 2.31
C GLN A 3 5.72 9.87 2.77
N VAL A 4 5.49 9.79 4.08
CA VAL A 4 4.15 9.79 4.66
C VAL A 4 4.09 10.80 5.79
N ARG A 5 3.02 11.60 5.80
CA ARG A 5 2.66 12.52 6.88
C ARG A 5 1.26 12.16 7.37
N ILE A 6 1.09 12.07 8.68
CA ILE A 6 -0.17 11.72 9.33
C ILE A 6 -0.61 12.90 10.20
N GLU A 7 -1.84 13.36 10.02
CA GLU A 7 -2.48 14.45 10.77
C GLU A 7 -3.86 13.99 11.22
N GLY A 8 -3.98 13.50 12.45
CA GLY A 8 -5.22 12.89 12.94
C GLY A 8 -5.61 11.67 12.11
N ASP A 9 -6.77 11.74 11.47
CA ASP A 9 -7.33 10.73 10.56
C ASP A 9 -6.89 10.91 9.10
N ARG A 10 -6.12 11.96 8.80
CA ARG A 10 -5.65 12.28 7.45
C ARG A 10 -4.24 11.75 7.21
N ILE A 11 -4.06 11.09 6.08
CA ILE A 11 -2.73 10.69 5.57
C ILE A 11 -2.44 11.46 4.28
N GLN A 12 -1.24 12.04 4.21
CA GLN A 12 -0.65 12.54 2.97
C GLN A 12 0.55 11.68 2.63
N ALA A 13 0.58 11.12 1.42
CA ALA A 13 1.66 10.29 0.93
C ALA A 13 2.25 10.87 -0.35
N LEU A 14 3.57 10.97 -0.41
CA LEU A 14 4.33 11.29 -1.61
C LEU A 14 5.07 10.04 -2.07
N VAL A 15 4.89 9.70 -3.34
CA VAL A 15 5.52 8.55 -3.98
C VAL A 15 6.27 9.01 -5.21
N GLY A 16 7.54 8.64 -5.28
CA GLY A 16 8.37 8.86 -6.47
C GLY A 16 8.68 7.53 -7.17
N GLY A 17 8.47 7.50 -8.49
CA GLY A 17 8.83 6.42 -9.40
C GLY A 17 9.12 6.97 -10.79
N THR A 18 9.80 6.18 -11.62
CA THR A 18 10.08 6.52 -13.02
C THR A 18 9.03 5.87 -13.92
N PRO A 19 8.45 6.59 -14.89
CA PRO A 19 7.62 5.95 -15.91
C PRO A 19 8.45 4.88 -16.63
N THR A 20 7.88 3.71 -16.86
CA THR A 20 8.54 2.70 -17.67
C THR A 20 7.51 1.94 -18.48
N ASP A 21 7.65 2.04 -19.80
CA ASP A 21 6.83 1.33 -20.78
C ASP A 21 7.14 -0.18 -20.80
N SER A 22 8.21 -0.59 -20.13
CA SER A 22 8.71 -1.97 -20.05
C SER A 22 8.73 -2.51 -18.63
N LEU A 23 7.91 -1.95 -17.72
CA LEU A 23 7.79 -2.49 -16.36
C LEU A 23 7.30 -3.93 -16.45
N GLN A 24 8.22 -4.88 -16.35
CA GLN A 24 7.90 -6.28 -16.13
C GLN A 24 7.36 -6.41 -14.71
N LEU A 25 6.07 -6.13 -14.56
CA LEU A 25 5.33 -6.43 -13.35
C LEU A 25 5.46 -7.93 -13.09
N ARG A 26 5.95 -8.28 -11.91
CA ARG A 26 6.02 -9.67 -11.48
C ARG A 26 4.71 -10.05 -10.82
N GLY A 27 4.14 -11.17 -11.24
CA GLY A 27 2.86 -11.67 -10.72
C GLY A 27 1.65 -11.22 -11.56
N PRO A 28 0.45 -11.69 -11.18
CA PRO A 28 -0.77 -11.34 -11.89
C PRO A 28 -1.08 -9.83 -11.75
N PRO A 29 -1.73 -9.23 -12.75
CA PRO A 29 -2.17 -7.84 -12.66
C PRO A 29 -3.18 -7.68 -11.52
N ILE A 30 -3.10 -6.58 -10.78
CA ILE A 30 -4.08 -6.27 -9.74
C ILE A 30 -5.33 -5.70 -10.41
N LYS A 31 -6.49 -6.31 -10.18
CA LYS A 31 -7.79 -5.83 -10.64
C LYS A 31 -8.37 -4.78 -9.70
N ALA A 32 -8.26 -5.02 -8.39
CA ALA A 32 -8.82 -4.14 -7.38
C ALA A 32 -8.10 -4.24 -6.02
N VAL A 33 -8.22 -3.15 -5.26
CA VAL A 33 -7.94 -3.13 -3.82
C VAL A 33 -9.27 -3.26 -3.10
N THR A 34 -9.38 -4.19 -2.16
CA THR A 34 -10.65 -4.49 -1.47
C THR A 34 -10.48 -4.46 0.04
N LEU A 35 -11.60 -4.54 0.77
CA LEU A 35 -11.60 -4.68 2.23
C LEU A 35 -11.47 -6.15 2.68
N HIS A 36 -11.20 -7.09 1.75
CA HIS A 36 -11.07 -8.50 2.06
C HIS A 36 -9.88 -8.72 3.00
N ASP A 37 -10.19 -9.14 4.23
CA ASP A 37 -9.23 -9.35 5.31
C ASP A 37 -8.33 -8.12 5.59
N LEU A 38 -8.86 -6.91 5.37
CA LEU A 38 -8.15 -5.68 5.71
C LEU A 38 -7.97 -5.60 7.23
N ALA A 39 -6.73 -5.55 7.68
CA ALA A 39 -6.41 -5.43 9.09
C ALA A 39 -5.32 -4.39 9.33
N VAL A 40 -5.46 -3.62 10.41
CA VAL A 40 -4.41 -2.75 10.96
C VAL A 40 -4.34 -3.00 12.45
N ILE A 41 -3.26 -3.64 12.90
CA ILE A 41 -3.11 -4.10 14.28
C ILE A 41 -1.86 -3.53 14.93
N ARG A 42 -1.96 -3.26 16.23
CA ARG A 42 -0.81 -2.89 17.06
C ARG A 42 0.05 -4.14 17.29
N ARG A 43 1.34 -4.09 16.99
CA ARG A 43 2.29 -5.17 17.26
C ARG A 43 3.52 -4.62 17.99
N GLY A 44 3.51 -4.74 19.31
CA GLY A 44 4.52 -4.13 20.18
C GLY A 44 4.52 -2.59 20.05
N PRO A 45 5.70 -1.96 19.84
CA PRO A 45 5.76 -0.51 19.67
C PRO A 45 5.21 -0.05 18.31
N GLY A 46 5.09 -0.95 17.33
CA GLY A 46 4.72 -0.63 15.95
C GLY A 46 3.29 -1.01 15.56
N TRP A 47 3.02 -0.81 14.28
CA TRP A 47 1.78 -1.17 13.60
C TRP A 47 2.06 -2.11 12.44
N VAL A 48 1.15 -3.05 12.20
CA VAL A 48 1.18 -3.95 11.05
C VAL A 48 -0.13 -3.80 10.30
N ALA A 49 -0.05 -3.58 8.99
CA ALA A 49 -1.20 -3.56 8.09
C ALA A 49 -1.17 -4.81 7.20
N THR A 50 -2.34 -5.36 6.90
CA THR A 50 -2.53 -6.47 5.97
C THR A 50 -3.57 -6.06 4.93
N VAL A 51 -3.24 -6.27 3.66
CA VAL A 51 -4.11 -6.00 2.51
C VAL A 51 -3.99 -7.18 1.57
N ILE A 52 -5.12 -7.71 1.12
CA ILE A 52 -5.18 -8.74 0.08
C ILE A 52 -5.65 -8.08 -1.22
N PHE A 53 -4.82 -8.17 -2.26
CA PHE A 53 -5.17 -7.66 -3.58
C PHE A 53 -6.03 -8.68 -4.34
N ASP A 54 -7.05 -8.17 -5.02
CA ASP A 54 -7.78 -8.94 -6.03
C ASP A 54 -6.99 -8.91 -7.34
N VAL A 55 -6.70 -10.09 -7.88
CA VAL A 55 -5.82 -10.31 -9.04
C VAL A 55 -6.56 -10.98 -10.19
#